data_AF-A0A3N1HTG1-F1
#
_entry.id   AF-A0A3N1HTG1-F1
#
_cell.length_a   1.000
_cell.length_b   1.000
_cell.length_c   1.000
_cell.angle_alpha   90.00
_cell.angle_beta   90.00
_cell.angle_gamma   90.00
#
_symmetry.space_group_name_H-M   'P 1'
#
loop_
_entity.id
_entity.type
_entity.pdbx_description
1 polymer ?
#
loop_
_entity_poly.entity_id
_entity_poly.type
_entity_poly.pdbx_seq_one_letter_code
_entity_poly.pdbx_strand_id
1 'polypeptide(L)'
;MILPRGTDSRPAGGGTLARVRLSEFWRLAEGELGPTYARSVTATQVVGRLGHRTPDEALADGVPPREVWEALCDAMDVPPERRLGADPARRRPRG
;
A
#
# COMPACT_ATOMS: atom_id res chain seq x y z
N MET A 1 -35.93 -0.74 -1.66
CA MET A 1 -35.49 -1.14 -0.30
C MET A 1 -34.73 -2.46 -0.40
N ILE A 2 -33.40 -2.44 -0.60
CA ILE A 2 -32.47 -3.51 -0.21
C ILE A 2 -31.07 -2.88 0.00
N LEU A 3 -30.71 -2.68 1.26
CA LEU A 3 -29.34 -2.80 1.79
C LEU A 3 -29.50 -3.68 3.05
N PRO A 4 -28.50 -4.46 3.50
CA PRO A 4 -27.07 -4.23 3.30
C PRO A 4 -26.26 -5.50 2.98
N ARG A 5 -25.16 -5.35 2.23
CA ARG A 5 -24.04 -6.29 2.36
C ARG A 5 -22.80 -5.50 2.71
N GLY A 6 -22.68 -5.20 4.00
CA GLY A 6 -21.37 -5.01 4.60
C GLY A 6 -20.64 -6.34 4.49
N THR A 7 -19.74 -6.44 3.52
CA THR A 7 -18.63 -7.38 3.60
C THR A 7 -17.78 -6.89 4.77
N ASP A 8 -18.04 -7.44 5.95
CA ASP A 8 -17.07 -7.50 7.04
C ASP A 8 -15.90 -8.36 6.52
N SER A 9 -15.04 -7.73 5.73
CA SER A 9 -13.72 -8.27 5.44
C SER A 9 -12.90 -8.07 6.69
N ARG A 10 -13.17 -8.90 7.70
CA ARG A 10 -12.30 -9.08 8.85
C ARG A 10 -11.03 -9.76 8.33
N PRO A 11 -9.86 -9.11 8.27
CA PRO A 11 -8.65 -9.82 7.89
C PRO A 11 -8.35 -10.85 8.99
N ALA A 12 -8.37 -12.12 8.61
CA ALA A 12 -7.86 -13.22 9.42
C ALA A 12 -6.39 -12.92 9.79
N GLY A 13 -6.04 -13.20 11.05
CA GLY A 13 -4.88 -12.61 11.70
C GLY A 13 -3.50 -13.09 11.23
N GLY A 14 -2.50 -12.40 11.77
CA GLY A 14 -1.35 -13.06 12.38
C GLY A 14 -0.12 -13.27 11.52
N GLY A 15 0.59 -12.17 11.26
CA GLY A 15 2.02 -12.19 11.02
C GLY A 15 2.56 -10.80 11.32
N THR A 16 3.64 -10.68 12.09
CA THR A 16 4.39 -9.43 12.27
C THR A 16 5.06 -9.04 10.95
N LEU A 17 4.28 -8.78 9.91
CA LEU A 17 4.77 -8.14 8.70
C LEU A 17 5.17 -6.73 9.15
N ALA A 18 6.46 -6.44 9.07
CA ALA A 18 7.09 -5.24 9.61
C ALA A 18 6.20 -4.00 9.44
N ARG A 19 5.96 -3.28 10.54
CA ARG A 19 5.05 -2.13 10.61
C ARG A 19 5.45 -1.05 9.61
N VAL A 20 4.83 -1.03 8.43
CA VAL A 20 4.90 0.11 7.49
C VAL A 20 3.96 1.19 8.00
N ARG A 21 4.51 2.36 8.31
CA ARG A 21 3.73 3.56 8.65
C ARG A 21 3.16 4.18 7.38
N LEU A 22 2.10 4.96 7.50
CA LEU A 22 1.53 5.70 6.36
C LEU A 22 2.58 6.57 5.64
N SER A 23 3.46 7.23 6.38
CA SER A 23 4.57 8.01 5.82
C SER A 23 5.54 7.15 5.00
N GLU A 24 5.75 5.91 5.43
CA GLU A 24 6.66 4.97 4.78
C GLU A 24 6.05 4.39 3.51
N PHE A 25 4.74 4.13 3.52
CA PHE A 25 3.97 3.81 2.32
C PHE A 25 4.17 4.88 1.25
N TRP A 26 3.99 6.16 1.59
CA TRP A 26 4.20 7.25 0.64
C TRP A 26 5.65 7.31 0.15
N ARG A 27 6.63 7.15 1.03
CA ARG A 27 8.06 7.11 0.62
C ARG A 27 8.33 6.01 -0.41
N LEU A 28 7.77 4.82 -0.23
CA LEU A 28 7.94 3.69 -1.14
C LEU A 28 7.21 3.93 -2.47
N ALA A 29 5.95 4.35 -2.42
CA ALA A 29 5.14 4.62 -3.60
C ALA A 29 5.75 5.74 -4.46
N GLU A 30 6.16 6.84 -3.84
CA GLU A 30 6.80 7.97 -4.53
C GLU A 30 8.20 7.60 -5.04
N GLY A 31 8.91 6.70 -4.36
CA GLY A 31 10.22 6.20 -4.79
C GLY A 31 10.16 5.32 -6.04
N GLU A 32 9.16 4.45 -6.15
CA GLU A 32 9.03 3.54 -7.29
C GLU A 32 8.25 4.15 -8.47
N LEU A 33 7.24 4.98 -8.20
CA LEU A 33 6.31 5.50 -9.22
C LEU A 33 6.51 6.99 -9.52
N GLY A 34 7.23 7.71 -8.66
CA GLY A 34 7.34 9.16 -8.70
C GLY A 34 6.17 9.87 -7.98
N PRO A 35 6.38 11.08 -7.45
CA PRO A 35 5.45 11.73 -6.52
C PRO A 35 4.07 12.01 -7.13
N THR A 36 4.01 12.49 -8.36
CA THR A 36 2.74 12.80 -9.04
C THR A 36 1.97 11.54 -9.39
N TYR A 37 2.63 10.55 -9.99
CA TYR A 37 1.97 9.33 -10.44
C TYR A 37 1.54 8.45 -9.26
N ALA A 38 2.33 8.40 -8.19
CA ALA A 38 1.96 7.74 -6.94
C ALA A 38 0.61 8.27 -6.40
N ARG A 39 0.41 9.59 -6.35
CA ARG A 39 -0.86 10.18 -5.89
C ARG A 39 -2.03 9.87 -6.82
N SER A 40 -1.80 9.93 -8.13
CA SER A 40 -2.84 9.63 -9.11
C SER A 40 -3.27 8.17 -9.03
N VAL A 41 -2.32 7.24 -8.94
CA VAL A 41 -2.63 5.79 -8.96
C VAL A 41 -3.29 5.36 -7.65
N THR A 42 -2.89 5.90 -6.50
CA THR A 42 -3.51 5.51 -5.22
C THR A 42 -4.95 6.00 -5.10
N ALA A 43 -5.32 7.07 -5.82
CA ALA A 43 -6.68 7.61 -5.87
C ALA A 43 -7.58 6.97 -6.93
N THR A 44 -7.03 6.25 -7.92
CA THR A 44 -7.80 5.81 -9.11
C THR A 44 -7.71 4.31 -9.40
N GLN A 45 -6.62 3.65 -9.02
CA GLN A 45 -6.42 2.24 -9.32
C GLN A 45 -7.28 1.39 -8.38
N VAL A 46 -8.33 0.78 -8.91
CA VAL A 46 -9.10 -0.22 -8.17
C VAL A 46 -8.31 -1.52 -8.08
N VAL A 47 -8.09 -2.01 -6.86
CA VAL A 47 -7.30 -3.22 -6.59
C VAL A 47 -8.20 -4.30 -6.00
N GLY A 48 -8.32 -5.44 -6.70
CA GLY A 48 -9.17 -6.56 -6.27
C GLY A 48 -8.79 -7.11 -4.90
N ARG A 49 -7.48 -7.22 -4.61
CA ARG A 49 -6.95 -7.69 -3.32
C ARG A 49 -7.30 -6.78 -2.14
N LEU A 50 -7.63 -5.51 -2.40
CA LEU A 50 -8.12 -4.56 -1.39
C LEU A 50 -9.64 -4.58 -1.25
N GLY A 51 -10.32 -5.60 -1.79
CA GLY A 51 -11.79 -5.68 -1.78
C GLY A 51 -12.42 -4.74 -2.81
N HIS A 52 -11.80 -4.62 -3.99
CA HIS A 52 -12.23 -3.73 -5.07
C HIS A 52 -12.29 -2.23 -4.68
N ARG A 53 -11.33 -1.82 -3.86
CA ARG A 53 -11.11 -0.42 -3.45
C ARG A 53 -9.82 0.12 -4.07
N THR A 54 -9.73 1.43 -4.12
CA THR A 54 -8.47 2.14 -4.34
C THR A 54 -7.56 2.03 -3.12
N PRO A 55 -6.23 2.19 -3.28
CA PRO A 55 -5.32 2.29 -2.15
C PRO A 55 -5.69 3.39 -1.14
N ASP A 56 -6.14 4.56 -1.60
CA ASP A 56 -6.58 5.65 -0.71
C ASP A 56 -7.82 5.25 0.11
N GLU A 57 -8.82 4.64 -0.53
CA GLU A 57 -10.01 4.11 0.17
C GLU A 57 -9.63 3.02 1.19
N ALA A 58 -8.76 2.08 0.80
CA ALA A 58 -8.31 1.02 1.70
C ALA A 58 -7.56 1.59 2.93
N LEU A 59 -6.69 2.59 2.73
CA LEU A 59 -6.02 3.28 3.83
C LEU A 59 -7.00 4.03 4.74
N ALA A 60 -8.00 4.70 4.16
CA ALA A 60 -9.05 5.41 4.91
C ALA A 60 -9.90 4.44 5.75
N ASP A 61 -10.17 3.24 5.22
CA ASP A 61 -10.89 2.16 5.91
C ASP A 61 -10.02 1.40 6.94
N GLY A 62 -8.76 1.82 7.14
CA GLY A 62 -7.88 1.28 8.17
C GLY A 62 -7.12 0.01 7.76
N VAL A 63 -7.09 -0.33 6.46
CA VAL A 63 -6.24 -1.42 5.97
C VAL A 63 -4.77 -1.06 6.25
N PRO A 64 -3.95 -2.00 6.77
CA PRO A 64 -2.55 -1.73 7.08
C PRO A 64 -1.78 -1.22 5.85
N PRO A 65 -0.99 -0.13 5.96
CA PRO A 65 -0.27 0.42 4.81
C PRO A 65 0.67 -0.57 4.12
N ARG A 66 1.19 -1.55 4.87
CA ARG A 66 1.99 -2.66 4.34
C ARG A 66 1.20 -3.49 3.32
N GLU A 67 -0.02 -3.85 3.69
CA GLU A 67 -0.91 -4.67 2.86
C GLU A 67 -1.36 -3.90 1.63
N VAL A 68 -1.69 -2.61 1.80
CA VAL A 68 -2.02 -1.71 0.68
C VAL A 68 -0.86 -1.61 -0.30
N TRP A 69 0.38 -1.46 0.19
CA TRP A 69 1.56 -1.42 -0.66
C TRP A 69 1.78 -2.72 -1.44
N GLU A 70 1.71 -3.87 -0.76
CA GLU A 70 1.89 -5.17 -1.41
C GLU A 70 0.84 -5.42 -2.49
N ALA A 71 -0.42 -5.11 -2.20
CA ALA A 71 -1.51 -5.23 -3.16
C ALA A 71 -1.35 -4.28 -4.36
N LEU A 72 -0.89 -3.06 -4.14
CA LEU A 72 -0.59 -2.12 -5.21
C LEU A 72 0.60 -2.60 -6.05
N CYS A 73 1.66 -3.12 -5.44
CA CYS A 73 2.79 -3.70 -6.17
C CYS A 73 2.36 -4.89 -7.04
N ASP A 74 1.48 -5.75 -6.55
CA ASP A 74 0.93 -6.85 -7.34
C ASP A 74 0.11 -6.33 -8.53
N ALA A 75 -0.69 -5.28 -8.35
CA ALA A 75 -1.50 -4.68 -9.41
C ALA A 75 -0.68 -3.93 -10.48
N MET A 76 0.50 -3.44 -10.11
CA MET A 76 1.41 -2.65 -10.95
C MET A 76 2.58 -3.47 -11.51
N ASP A 77 2.58 -4.80 -11.30
CA ASP A 77 3.68 -5.70 -11.66
C ASP A 77 5.05 -5.25 -11.13
N VAL A 78 5.08 -4.63 -9.94
CA VAL A 78 6.33 -4.22 -9.29
C VAL A 78 7.01 -5.46 -8.71
N PRO A 79 8.25 -5.78 -9.14
CA PRO A 79 8.93 -6.99 -8.72
C PRO A 79 9.34 -6.92 -7.24
N PRO A 80 9.33 -8.06 -6.51
CA PRO A 80 9.54 -8.11 -5.06
C PRO A 80 10.80 -7.38 -4.56
N GLU A 81 11.88 -7.43 -5.34
CA GLU A 81 13.19 -6.85 -5.03
C GLU A 81 13.15 -5.32 -4.91
N ARG A 82 12.11 -4.68 -5.46
CA ARG A 82 11.94 -3.22 -5.48
C ARG A 82 10.91 -2.73 -4.46
N ARG A 83 10.11 -3.63 -3.88
CA ARG A 83 8.99 -3.25 -2.99
C ARG A 83 9.45 -2.66 -1.66
N LEU A 84 10.60 -3.05 -1.13
CA LEU A 84 11.12 -2.45 0.11
C LEU A 84 11.88 -1.13 -0.13
N GLY A 85 12.01 -0.74 -1.41
CA GLY A 85 13.04 0.20 -1.85
C GLY A 85 14.44 -0.34 -1.58
N ALA A 86 15.46 0.29 -2.16
CA ALA A 86 16.80 0.15 -1.59
C ALA A 86 16.72 0.54 -0.12
N ASP A 87 17.16 -0.36 0.77
CA ASP A 87 17.17 -0.16 2.22
C ASP A 87 17.61 1.28 2.58
N PRO A 88 16.75 2.10 3.22
CA PRO A 88 17.12 3.46 3.60
C PRO A 88 18.27 3.51 4.62
N ALA A 89 18.71 2.37 5.18
CA ALA A 89 19.92 2.28 6.00
C ALA A 89 21.21 2.70 5.27
N ARG A 90 21.18 2.90 3.94
CA ARG A 90 22.32 3.43 3.17
C ARG A 90 22.38 4.94 2.98
N ARG A 91 21.58 5.74 3.69
CA ARG A 91 21.68 7.22 3.60
C ARG A 91 22.10 7.90 4.89
N ARG A 92 23.34 7.62 5.35
CA ARG A 92 24.16 8.61 6.08
C ARG A 92 25.66 8.24 6.16
N PRO A 93 26.56 9.00 5.51
CA PRO A 93 27.81 9.39 6.16
C PRO A 93 27.55 10.67 6.97
N ARG A 94 27.78 10.63 8.28
CA ARG A 94 28.06 11.85 9.06
C ARG A 94 29.47 12.29 8.64
N GLY A 95 29.55 13.25 7.75
CA GLY A 95 30.68 14.18 7.70
C GLY A 95 30.37 15.35 8.61
#